data_AF-A0A0G0W4Z4-F1
#
_entry.id   AF-A0A0G0W4Z4-F1
#
_cell.length_a   1.000
_cell.length_b   1.000
_cell.length_c   1.000
_cell.angle_alpha   90.00
_cell.angle_beta   90.00
_cell.angle_gamma   90.00
#
_symmetry.space_group_name_H-M   'P 1'
#
loop_
_entity.id
_entity.type
_entity.pdbx_description
1 polymer ?
#
loop_
_entity_poly.entity_id
_entity_poly.type
_entity_poly.pdbx_seq_one_letter_code
_entity_poly.pdbx_strand_id
1 'polypeptide(L)'
;MPEHIQVTEGPGLPEIYVDFKNSQILSALTGEVISTVNGQKDEQVVLGIVFSKVSSHFTHRKEVEVDRLIPRQGLETVSLERFLEKKAGSCVQTTLTFRAIVNSLHENGLLKNIGKDEYFRGDRYSHVWFEYPTSGGFLCIDIVNNFIGPKQDYEERILNDLIESAYY
;
A
#
# COMPACT_ATOMS: atom_id res chain seq x y z
N MET A 1 17.20 2.89 10.75
CA MET A 1 16.81 4.11 10.03
C MET A 1 16.37 3.65 8.66
N PRO A 2 15.11 3.85 8.24
CA PRO A 2 14.70 3.40 6.92
C PRO A 2 15.38 4.28 5.86
N GLU A 3 16.11 3.64 4.97
CA GLU A 3 16.83 4.25 3.87
C GLU A 3 15.84 4.84 2.86
N HIS A 4 16.24 5.93 2.21
CA HIS A 4 15.46 6.61 1.18
C HIS A 4 15.14 5.61 0.04
N ILE A 5 13.90 5.16 -0.07
CA ILE A 5 13.44 4.44 -1.26
C ILE A 5 13.21 5.50 -2.33
N GLN A 6 14.21 5.70 -3.19
CA GLN A 6 14.10 6.52 -4.39
C GLN A 6 13.86 5.56 -5.57
N VAL A 7 12.64 5.58 -6.14
CA VAL A 7 12.30 4.77 -7.33
C VAL A 7 12.43 5.66 -8.57
N THR A 8 13.06 5.11 -9.61
CA THR A 8 13.38 5.79 -10.86
C THR A 8 12.16 6.03 -11.76
N GLU A 9 12.15 7.21 -12.38
CA GLU A 9 11.07 7.79 -13.18
C GLU A 9 10.77 6.99 -14.47
N GLY A 10 9.48 6.85 -14.78
CA GLY A 10 8.96 6.61 -16.13
C GLY A 10 8.11 7.82 -16.57
N PRO A 11 7.89 8.03 -17.88
CA PRO A 11 7.20 9.22 -18.36
C PRO A 11 5.69 9.11 -18.07
N GLY A 12 5.18 9.92 -17.14
CA GLY A 12 3.74 10.08 -16.95
C GLY A 12 3.31 10.40 -15.52
N LEU A 13 3.43 11.68 -15.14
CA LEU A 13 3.03 12.32 -13.88
C LEU A 13 3.93 12.03 -12.67
N PRO A 14 4.36 13.07 -11.91
CA PRO A 14 5.07 12.84 -10.65
C PRO A 14 4.13 12.12 -9.70
N GLU A 15 4.45 10.87 -9.36
CA GLU A 15 3.74 10.10 -8.33
C GLU A 15 3.83 10.91 -7.03
N ILE A 16 2.69 11.22 -6.37
CA ILE A 16 2.76 11.84 -5.04
C ILE A 16 3.26 10.79 -4.07
N TYR A 17 4.55 10.86 -3.74
CA TYR A 17 5.16 9.99 -2.75
C TYR A 17 4.75 10.42 -1.33
N VAL A 18 4.45 9.43 -0.50
CA VAL A 18 4.12 9.64 0.91
C VAL A 18 5.42 9.87 1.69
N ASP A 19 5.52 11.01 2.38
CA ASP A 19 6.54 11.20 3.39
C ASP A 19 6.07 10.55 4.70
N PHE A 20 6.78 9.50 5.11
CA PHE A 20 6.56 8.83 6.39
C PHE A 20 7.44 9.37 7.51
N LYS A 21 8.37 10.30 7.21
CA LYS A 21 9.32 10.83 8.18
C LYS A 21 8.58 11.54 9.30
N ASN A 22 8.85 11.11 10.53
CA ASN A 22 8.21 11.63 11.75
C ASN A 22 6.69 11.50 11.76
N SER A 23 6.09 10.62 10.93
CA SER A 23 4.64 10.45 10.93
C SER A 23 4.18 9.87 12.28
N GLN A 24 3.49 10.70 13.06
CA GLN A 24 2.93 10.31 14.34
C GLN A 24 1.76 9.33 14.14
N ILE A 25 1.00 9.51 13.06
CA ILE A 25 -0.12 8.61 12.75
C ILE A 25 0.41 7.24 12.33
N LEU A 26 1.45 7.17 11.47
CA LEU A 26 2.07 5.88 11.13
C LEU A 26 2.59 5.19 12.39
N SER A 27 3.26 5.93 13.27
CA SER A 27 3.81 5.40 14.52
C SER A 27 2.71 4.86 15.44
N ALA A 28 1.62 5.61 15.61
CA ALA A 28 0.46 5.19 16.41
C ALA A 28 -0.22 3.95 15.81
N LEU A 29 -0.50 3.97 14.50
CA LEU A 29 -1.13 2.85 13.78
C LEU A 29 -0.28 1.58 13.86
N THR A 30 1.05 1.72 13.71
CA THR A 30 1.99 0.60 13.84
C THR A 30 2.00 0.06 15.27
N GLY A 31 2.02 0.93 16.29
CA GLY A 31 1.93 0.54 17.69
C GLY A 31 0.64 -0.22 18.00
N GLU A 32 -0.50 0.24 17.47
CA GLU A 32 -1.79 -0.47 17.60
C GLU A 32 -1.74 -1.85 16.95
N VAL A 33 -1.23 -1.96 15.72
CA VAL A 33 -1.09 -3.23 15.02
C VAL A 33 -0.21 -4.18 15.82
N ILE A 34 0.99 -3.75 16.23
CA ILE A 34 1.92 -4.56 17.05
C ILE A 34 1.21 -5.07 18.31
N SER A 35 0.50 -4.19 19.02
CA SER A 35 -0.22 -4.58 20.23
C SER A 35 -1.31 -5.62 19.98
N THR A 36 -1.95 -5.57 18.81
CA THR A 36 -3.05 -6.48 18.41
C THR A 36 -2.52 -7.84 17.96
N VAL A 37 -1.37 -7.87 17.27
CA VAL A 37 -0.82 -9.08 16.65
C VAL A 37 0.20 -9.80 17.54
N ASN A 38 0.58 -9.24 18.69
CA ASN A 38 1.55 -9.83 19.58
C ASN A 38 1.08 -11.21 20.07
N GLY A 39 1.89 -12.24 19.83
CA GLY A 39 1.56 -13.64 20.11
C GLY A 39 0.77 -14.35 19.01
N GLN A 40 0.37 -13.66 17.94
CA GLN A 40 -0.22 -14.29 16.76
C GLN A 40 0.86 -14.96 15.90
N LYS A 41 0.64 -16.23 15.54
CA LYS A 41 1.60 -17.02 14.76
C LYS A 41 1.25 -17.14 13.27
N ASP A 42 -0.01 -16.88 12.94
CA ASP A 42 -0.50 -16.95 11.57
C ASP A 42 -0.26 -15.61 10.86
N GLU A 43 0.72 -15.59 9.95
CA GLU A 43 1.10 -14.40 9.18
C GLU A 43 -0.04 -13.88 8.30
N GLN A 44 -0.95 -14.74 7.81
CA GLN A 44 -2.10 -14.32 7.04
C GLN A 44 -3.10 -13.53 7.90
N VAL A 45 -3.27 -13.93 9.16
CA VAL A 45 -4.09 -13.18 10.12
C VAL A 45 -3.42 -11.84 10.47
N VAL A 46 -2.09 -11.83 10.67
CA VAL A 46 -1.33 -10.58 10.90
C VAL A 46 -1.53 -9.60 9.74
N LEU A 47 -1.34 -10.06 8.50
CA LEU A 47 -1.54 -9.25 7.30
C LEU A 47 -2.99 -8.78 7.14
N GLY A 48 -3.97 -9.62 7.48
CA GLY A 48 -5.39 -9.25 7.49
C GLY A 48 -5.72 -8.14 8.48
N ILE A 49 -5.06 -8.13 9.65
CA ILE A 49 -5.21 -7.05 10.65
C ILE A 49 -4.61 -5.75 10.12
N VAL A 50 -3.40 -5.79 9.54
CA VAL A 50 -2.79 -4.60 8.90
C VAL A 50 -3.70 -4.07 7.81
N PHE A 51 -4.21 -4.96 6.96
CA PHE A 51 -5.12 -4.63 5.86
C PHE A 51 -6.38 -3.92 6.35
N SER A 52 -7.04 -4.48 7.36
CA SER A 52 -8.26 -3.90 7.94
C SER A 52 -8.00 -2.53 8.56
N LYS A 53 -6.87 -2.37 9.25
CA LYS A 53 -6.46 -1.10 9.85
C LYS A 53 -6.20 -0.04 8.77
N VAL A 54 -5.33 -0.32 7.79
CA VAL A 54 -5.00 0.63 6.73
C VAL A 54 -6.24 1.00 5.92
N SER A 55 -7.03 0.02 5.47
CA SER A 55 -8.26 0.28 4.69
C SER A 55 -9.25 1.18 5.41
N SER A 56 -9.37 1.08 6.75
CA SER A 56 -10.27 1.94 7.53
C SER A 56 -9.86 3.42 7.61
N HIS A 57 -8.59 3.72 7.36
CA HIS A 57 -8.04 5.08 7.43
C HIS A 57 -8.10 5.82 6.09
N PHE A 58 -8.20 5.10 4.97
CA PHE A 58 -8.28 5.69 3.64
C PHE A 58 -9.70 5.60 3.07
N THR A 59 -10.12 6.65 2.38
CA THR A 59 -11.21 6.53 1.40
C THR A 59 -10.55 6.49 0.03
N HIS A 60 -10.73 5.38 -0.68
CA HIS A 60 -10.16 5.22 -2.02
C HIS A 60 -10.71 6.30 -2.96
N ARG A 61 -9.80 6.94 -3.69
CA ARG A 61 -10.09 7.97 -4.69
C ARG A 61 -9.18 7.77 -5.89
N LYS A 62 -9.64 8.20 -7.07
CA LYS A 62 -8.78 8.25 -8.26
C LYS A 62 -7.66 9.27 -8.04
N GLU A 63 -6.50 9.06 -8.65
CA GLU A 63 -5.33 9.94 -8.47
C GLU A 63 -5.67 11.43 -8.72
N VAL A 64 -6.42 11.73 -9.79
CA VAL A 64 -6.88 13.09 -10.12
C VAL A 64 -7.75 13.71 -9.02
N GLU A 65 -8.51 12.90 -8.27
CA GLU A 65 -9.32 13.38 -7.16
C GLU A 65 -8.47 13.62 -5.91
N VAL A 66 -7.49 12.75 -5.66
CA VAL A 66 -6.48 12.94 -4.61
C VAL A 66 -5.73 14.25 -4.86
N ASP A 67 -5.27 14.49 -6.09
CA ASP A 67 -4.58 15.73 -6.50
C ASP A 67 -5.41 16.99 -6.27
N ARG A 68 -6.73 16.92 -6.49
CA ARG A 68 -7.63 18.07 -6.24
C ARG A 68 -7.77 18.36 -4.75
N LEU A 69 -7.80 17.33 -3.92
CA LEU A 69 -7.93 17.46 -2.46
C LEU A 69 -6.61 17.84 -1.78
N ILE A 70 -5.51 17.42 -2.38
CA ILE A 70 -4.15 17.61 -1.92
C ILE A 70 -3.34 18.16 -3.10
N PRO A 71 -3.45 19.46 -3.38
CA PRO A 71 -2.82 20.07 -4.55
C PRO A 71 -1.29 19.86 -4.53
N ARG A 72 -0.76 19.36 -5.64
CA ARG A 72 0.68 19.20 -5.88
C ARG A 72 1.34 20.57 -5.96
N GLN A 73 2.22 20.91 -5.04
CA GLN A 73 3.10 22.10 -5.15
C GLN A 73 4.47 21.71 -5.73
N GLY A 74 4.50 20.93 -6.83
CA GLY A 74 5.74 20.47 -7.48
C GLY A 74 6.12 19.02 -7.12
N LEU A 75 7.42 18.74 -6.95
CA LEU A 75 8.01 17.43 -6.60
C LEU A 75 7.94 17.12 -5.09
N GLU A 76 7.05 17.77 -4.36
CA GLU A 76 6.98 17.62 -2.91
C GLU A 76 6.34 16.27 -2.54
N THR A 77 7.06 15.50 -1.74
CA THR A 77 6.49 14.40 -0.96
C THR A 77 5.45 14.97 -0.01
N VAL A 78 4.29 14.32 0.13
CA VAL A 78 3.22 14.77 1.03
C VAL A 78 3.17 13.87 2.25
N SER A 79 3.06 14.45 3.45
CA SER A 79 2.97 13.67 4.68
C SER A 79 1.76 12.75 4.69
N LEU A 80 1.92 11.55 5.28
CA LEU A 80 0.81 10.62 5.49
C LEU A 80 -0.38 11.29 6.20
N GLU A 81 -0.10 12.14 7.20
CA GLU A 81 -1.09 12.91 7.94
C GLU A 81 -2.03 13.68 7.01
N ARG A 82 -1.48 14.35 6.00
CA ARG A 82 -2.27 15.18 5.08
C ARG A 82 -3.18 14.34 4.19
N PHE A 83 -2.75 13.15 3.79
CA PHE A 83 -3.60 12.18 3.08
C PHE A 83 -4.77 11.71 3.95
N LEU A 84 -4.48 11.36 5.20
CA LEU A 84 -5.46 10.85 6.14
C LEU A 84 -6.45 11.92 6.62
N GLU A 85 -5.99 13.14 6.88
CA GLU A 85 -6.82 14.31 7.22
C GLU A 85 -7.85 14.61 6.13
N LYS A 86 -7.46 14.46 4.86
CA LYS A 86 -8.35 14.65 3.71
C LYS A 86 -9.16 13.40 3.36
N LYS A 87 -8.97 12.29 4.08
CA LYS A 87 -9.52 10.97 3.73
C LYS A 87 -9.35 10.69 2.24
N ALA A 88 -8.13 10.83 1.76
CA ALA A 88 -7.78 10.70 0.36
C ALA A 88 -6.58 9.77 0.23
N GLY A 89 -6.71 8.73 -0.59
CA GLY A 89 -5.59 7.89 -1.00
C GLY A 89 -5.94 7.11 -2.25
N SER A 90 -4.98 7.01 -3.17
CA SER A 90 -5.04 6.10 -4.29
C SER A 90 -4.44 4.74 -3.92
N CYS A 91 -4.34 3.83 -4.89
CA CYS A 91 -3.66 2.55 -4.70
C CYS A 91 -2.21 2.72 -4.24
N VAL A 92 -1.54 3.82 -4.63
CA VAL A 92 -0.15 4.12 -4.22
C VAL A 92 -0.06 4.41 -2.73
N GLN A 93 -0.78 5.41 -2.22
CA GLN A 93 -0.62 5.80 -0.82
C GLN A 93 -1.11 4.71 0.15
N THR A 94 -2.16 3.97 -0.22
CA THR A 94 -2.66 2.85 0.58
C THR A 94 -1.64 1.70 0.64
N THR A 95 -1.08 1.29 -0.50
CA THR A 95 -0.08 0.21 -0.58
C THR A 95 1.22 0.59 0.13
N LEU A 96 1.73 1.80 -0.07
CA LEU A 96 2.95 2.26 0.59
C LEU A 96 2.80 2.33 2.12
N THR A 97 1.63 2.75 2.62
CA THR A 97 1.34 2.78 4.06
C THR A 97 1.30 1.36 4.63
N PHE A 98 0.66 0.43 3.92
CA PHE A 98 0.65 -0.99 4.29
C PHE A 98 2.05 -1.57 4.35
N ARG A 99 2.88 -1.35 3.31
CA ARG A 99 4.28 -1.77 3.27
C ARG A 99 5.07 -1.23 4.47
N ALA A 100 4.90 0.04 4.81
CA ALA A 100 5.62 0.65 5.93
C ALA A 100 5.34 -0.09 7.26
N ILE A 101 4.09 -0.46 7.50
CA ILE A 101 3.70 -1.23 8.69
C ILE A 101 4.25 -2.65 8.62
N VAL A 102 4.13 -3.35 7.47
CA VAL A 102 4.65 -4.70 7.28
C VAL A 102 6.16 -4.77 7.52
N ASN A 103 6.91 -3.80 7.02
CA ASN A 103 8.35 -3.71 7.26
C ASN A 103 8.66 -3.55 8.75
N SER A 104 7.92 -2.70 9.47
CA SER A 104 8.10 -2.56 10.91
C SER A 104 7.79 -3.86 11.66
N LEU A 105 6.74 -4.60 11.26
CA LEU A 105 6.45 -5.91 11.84
C LEU A 105 7.57 -6.93 11.60
N HIS A 106 8.18 -6.91 10.41
CA HIS A 106 9.34 -7.73 10.11
C HIS A 106 10.55 -7.37 10.98
N GLU A 107 10.87 -6.08 11.11
CA GLU A 107 11.94 -5.58 11.99
C GLU A 107 11.74 -5.97 13.46
N ASN A 108 10.48 -6.13 13.90
CA ASN A 108 10.12 -6.59 15.24
C ASN A 108 10.01 -8.13 15.35
N GLY A 109 10.32 -8.88 14.31
CA GLY A 109 10.27 -10.35 14.29
C GLY A 109 8.86 -10.95 14.33
N LEU A 110 7.83 -10.15 14.03
CA LEU A 110 6.42 -10.57 13.99
C LEU A 110 6.00 -11.10 12.60
N LEU A 111 6.79 -10.81 11.57
CA LEU A 111 6.68 -11.36 10.23
C LEU A 111 8.05 -11.89 9.79
N LYS A 112 8.07 -13.06 9.15
CA LYS A 112 9.32 -13.73 8.73
C LYS A 112 9.90 -13.11 7.48
N ASN A 113 9.04 -12.73 6.54
CA ASN A 113 9.46 -12.24 5.24
C ASN A 113 9.17 -10.75 5.07
N ILE A 114 9.90 -10.17 4.12
CA ILE A 114 9.63 -8.85 3.55
C ILE A 114 8.87 -9.07 2.24
N GLY A 115 7.79 -8.32 2.03
CA GLY A 115 7.08 -8.30 0.75
C GLY A 115 7.59 -7.22 -0.19
N LYS A 116 6.92 -7.05 -1.33
CA LYS A 116 7.30 -6.07 -2.36
C LYS A 116 6.05 -5.43 -2.96
N ASP A 117 6.20 -4.22 -3.47
CA ASP A 117 5.15 -3.58 -4.25
C ASP A 117 5.25 -4.05 -5.71
N GLU A 118 4.12 -4.38 -6.31
CA GLU A 118 4.01 -4.74 -7.72
C GLU A 118 3.15 -3.71 -8.44
N TYR A 119 3.53 -3.42 -9.67
CA TYR A 119 2.95 -2.33 -10.45
C TYR A 119 2.40 -2.86 -11.77
N PHE A 120 1.19 -2.44 -12.09
CA PHE A 120 0.67 -2.49 -13.44
C PHE A 120 0.63 -1.06 -14.00
N ARG A 121 1.17 -0.87 -15.20
CA ARG A 121 1.16 0.42 -15.90
C ARG A 121 0.57 0.21 -17.29
N GLY A 122 -0.63 0.72 -17.53
CA GLY A 122 -1.28 0.76 -18.83
C GLY A 122 -1.47 2.21 -19.32
N ASP A 123 -1.93 2.37 -20.56
CA ASP A 123 -2.00 3.69 -21.22
C ASP A 123 -2.96 4.66 -20.53
N ARG A 124 -4.07 4.14 -19.98
CA ARG A 124 -5.13 4.93 -19.32
C ARG A 124 -5.16 4.78 -17.80
N TYR A 125 -4.50 3.74 -17.29
CA TYR A 125 -4.65 3.33 -15.90
C TYR A 125 -3.39 2.66 -15.39
N SER A 126 -2.96 3.06 -14.20
CA SER A 126 -1.87 2.43 -13.45
C SER A 126 -2.41 1.95 -12.10
N HIS A 127 -1.88 0.84 -11.62
CA HIS A 127 -2.26 0.23 -10.36
C HIS A 127 -1.05 -0.31 -9.60
N VAL A 128 -1.17 -0.37 -8.29
CA VAL A 128 -0.14 -0.97 -7.43
C VAL A 128 -0.81 -1.80 -6.34
N TRP A 129 -0.22 -2.95 -6.04
CA TRP A 129 -0.60 -3.84 -4.96
C TRP A 129 0.66 -4.35 -4.25
N PHE A 130 0.48 -5.02 -3.10
CA PHE A 130 1.58 -5.60 -2.34
C PHE A 130 1.61 -7.12 -2.50
N GLU A 131 2.79 -7.71 -2.71
CA GLU A 131 3.01 -9.15 -2.69
C GLU A 131 3.79 -9.56 -1.45
N TYR A 132 3.23 -10.50 -0.68
CA TYR A 132 3.89 -11.10 0.48
C TYR A 132 4.28 -12.55 0.19
N PRO A 133 5.56 -12.92 0.29
CA PRO A 133 6.00 -14.30 0.08
C PRO A 133 5.59 -15.20 1.26
N THR A 134 5.12 -16.39 0.93
CA THR A 134 4.70 -17.46 1.86
C THR A 134 5.33 -18.79 1.45
N SER A 135 5.17 -19.83 2.25
CA SER A 135 5.62 -21.19 1.88
C SER A 135 4.91 -21.77 0.66
N GLY A 136 3.72 -21.27 0.33
CA GLY A 136 2.91 -21.73 -0.81
C GLY A 136 2.98 -20.85 -2.06
N GLY A 137 3.87 -19.86 -2.10
CA GLY A 137 3.96 -18.87 -3.18
C GLY A 137 3.76 -17.46 -2.65
N PHE A 138 3.02 -16.62 -3.36
CA PHE A 138 2.77 -15.23 -2.98
C PHE A 138 1.30 -15.01 -2.62
N LEU A 139 1.09 -14.24 -1.55
CA LEU A 139 -0.19 -13.58 -1.31
C LEU A 139 -0.16 -12.20 -1.94
N CYS A 140 -1.15 -11.88 -2.77
CA CYS A 140 -1.42 -10.54 -3.23
C CYS A 140 -2.36 -9.85 -2.24
N ILE A 141 -2.01 -8.62 -1.87
CA ILE A 141 -2.78 -7.74 -1.00
C ILE A 141 -3.05 -6.45 -1.77
N ASP A 142 -4.31 -6.27 -2.15
CA ASP A 142 -4.78 -5.11 -2.88
C ASP A 142 -5.90 -4.45 -2.07
N ILE A 143 -5.53 -3.37 -1.39
CA ILE A 143 -6.42 -2.65 -0.47
C ILE A 143 -7.57 -1.98 -1.22
N VAL A 144 -7.31 -1.51 -2.44
CA VAL A 144 -8.30 -0.79 -3.24
C VAL A 144 -9.37 -1.73 -3.78
N ASN A 145 -8.95 -2.92 -4.25
CA ASN A 145 -9.88 -3.94 -4.72
C ASN A 145 -10.38 -4.86 -3.59
N ASN A 146 -10.11 -4.51 -2.34
CA ASN A 146 -10.48 -5.25 -1.15
C ASN A 146 -10.11 -6.75 -1.23
N PHE A 147 -8.87 -7.05 -1.62
CA PHE A 147 -8.39 -8.40 -1.88
C PHE A 147 -7.19 -8.76 -1.01
N ILE A 148 -7.24 -9.97 -0.44
CA ILE A 148 -6.11 -10.67 0.15
C ILE A 148 -6.23 -12.15 -0.20
N GLY A 149 -5.25 -12.69 -0.92
CA GLY A 149 -5.32 -14.08 -1.38
C GLY A 149 -4.13 -14.51 -2.22
N PRO A 150 -4.10 -15.77 -2.69
CA PRO A 150 -3.04 -16.27 -3.56
C PRO A 150 -2.90 -15.43 -4.83
N LYS A 151 -1.66 -15.30 -5.32
CA LYS A 151 -1.37 -14.55 -6.55
C LYS A 151 -2.16 -15.03 -7.76
N GLN A 152 -2.33 -16.34 -7.93
CA GLN A 152 -3.09 -16.90 -9.04
C GLN A 152 -4.55 -16.38 -9.05
N ASP A 153 -5.21 -16.39 -7.89
CA ASP A 153 -6.58 -15.88 -7.75
C ASP A 153 -6.66 -14.38 -8.06
N TYR A 154 -5.61 -13.61 -7.72
CA TYR A 154 -5.53 -12.18 -8.04
C TYR A 154 -5.40 -11.95 -9.55
N GLU A 155 -4.52 -12.71 -10.19
CA GLU A 155 -4.27 -12.62 -11.64
C GLU A 155 -5.54 -12.94 -12.43
N GLU A 156 -6.24 -14.03 -12.07
CA GLU A 156 -7.44 -14.49 -12.75
C GLU A 156 -8.63 -13.53 -12.60
N ARG A 157 -8.74 -12.83 -11.47
CA ARG A 157 -9.95 -12.07 -11.10
C ARG A 157 -9.83 -10.56 -11.16
N ILE A 158 -8.63 -10.03 -10.95
CA ILE A 158 -8.43 -8.58 -10.79
C ILE A 158 -7.47 -8.08 -11.86
N LEU A 159 -6.30 -8.71 -12.01
CA LEU A 159 -5.30 -8.19 -12.94
C LEU A 159 -5.79 -8.23 -14.40
N ASN A 160 -6.48 -9.29 -14.81
CA ASN A 160 -7.07 -9.37 -16.15
C ASN A 160 -8.09 -8.25 -16.40
N ASP A 161 -8.99 -7.99 -15.45
CA ASP A 161 -9.98 -6.91 -15.54
C ASP A 161 -9.32 -5.52 -15.62
N LEU A 162 -8.22 -5.32 -14.87
CA LEU A 162 -7.42 -4.09 -14.93
C LEU A 162 -6.74 -3.91 -16.29
N ILE A 163 -6.19 -4.99 -16.85
CA ILE A 163 -5.57 -4.98 -18.18
C ILE A 163 -6.61 -4.64 -19.23
N GLU A 164 -7.77 -5.30 -19.23
CA GLU A 164 -8.84 -5.02 -20.18
C GLU A 164 -9.30 -3.56 -20.09
N SER A 165 -9.50 -3.05 -18.88
CA SER A 165 -9.92 -1.66 -18.65
C SER A 165 -8.89 -0.61 -19.04
N ALA A 166 -7.60 -0.98 -19.09
CA ALA A 166 -6.53 -0.06 -19.42
C ALA A 166 -6.33 0.14 -20.93
N TYR A 167 -6.70 -0.87 -21.74
CA TYR A 167 -6.43 -0.91 -23.19
C TYR A 167 -7.67 -0.79 -24.08
N TYR A 168 -8.88 -0.99 -23.55
CA TYR A 168 -10.15 -0.83 -24.26
C TYR A 168 -10.90 0.43 -23.76
#